data_AF-A0A7C6DST7-F1
#
_entry.id   AF-A0A7C6DST7-F1
#
_cell.length_a   1.000
_cell.length_b   1.000
_cell.length_c   1.000
_cell.angle_alpha   90.00
_cell.angle_beta   90.00
_cell.angle_gamma   90.00
#
_symmetry.space_group_name_H-M   'P 1'
#
loop_
_entity.id
_entity.type
_entity.pdbx_description
1 polymer ?
#
loop_
_entity_poly.entity_id
_entity_poly.type
_entity_poly.pdbx_seq_one_letter_code
_entity_poly.pdbx_strand_id
1 'polypeptide(L)'
;MNLLLDFDGVLFDSSWEVTAIILLTYTNFPDSNIYKYLKSSNTIRIFENIGKYSPEHAFLILQNENKKINNYFRKFRTYCIDVDDFFVVSSLLDNNFFDLHNLTYKRINDDFYYNYKRKLITNNNENLKKFINLFYESRRYIKENNEEFWIKLNKPFEEEINFLLQIYNYHNIGILSTKQKYAIISILRYYNIPIENDKIFAKENDFIHKGKKIKEIANLWSVKEEEINFVDDLIENLLKVKQYAPKVNLFISAWGYNNYNHRNLAKKNGIKVINSLKELFK
;
A
#
# COMPACT_ATOMS: atom_id res chain seq x y z
N MET A 1 16.80 20.43 1.86
CA MET A 1 15.70 19.84 2.64
C MET A 1 15.97 18.36 2.83
N ASN A 2 15.62 17.79 3.99
CA ASN A 2 15.68 16.35 4.23
C ASN A 2 14.26 15.79 4.16
N LEU A 3 13.99 14.94 3.18
CA LEU A 3 12.65 14.45 2.84
C LEU A 3 12.62 12.93 2.90
N LEU A 4 11.74 12.39 3.73
CA LEU A 4 11.39 10.97 3.77
C LEU A 4 9.97 10.78 3.25
N LEU A 5 9.80 9.87 2.31
CA LEU A 5 8.51 9.58 1.68
C LEU A 5 8.13 8.13 1.97
N ASP A 6 6.86 7.88 2.32
CA ASP A 6 6.35 6.53 2.18
C ASP A 6 6.36 6.12 0.70
N PHE A 7 6.35 4.81 0.46
CA PHE A 7 6.32 4.27 -0.90
C PHE A 7 4.89 4.11 -1.40
N ASP A 8 4.14 3.21 -0.76
CA ASP A 8 2.74 2.96 -1.10
C ASP A 8 1.90 4.16 -0.66
N GLY A 9 0.98 4.63 -1.50
CA GLY A 9 0.08 5.74 -1.18
C GLY A 9 0.67 7.15 -1.35
N VAL A 10 2.00 7.31 -1.30
CA VAL A 10 2.68 8.59 -1.54
C VAL A 10 3.37 8.63 -2.90
N LEU A 11 4.19 7.63 -3.24
CA LEU A 11 4.91 7.56 -4.53
C LEU A 11 4.21 6.64 -5.54
N PHE A 12 3.60 5.56 -5.07
CA PHE A 12 2.95 4.55 -5.90
C PHE A 12 1.57 4.15 -5.39
N ASP A 13 0.64 3.97 -6.31
CA ASP A 13 -0.61 3.24 -6.10
C ASP A 13 -0.39 1.73 -6.32
N SER A 14 -0.30 0.99 -5.23
CA SER A 14 -0.23 -0.48 -5.17
C SER A 14 -1.58 -1.15 -4.89
N SER A 15 -2.71 -0.49 -5.18
CA SER A 15 -4.04 -1.10 -5.04
C SER A 15 -4.24 -2.26 -6.01
N TRP A 16 -3.70 -2.16 -7.23
CA TRP A 16 -3.75 -3.23 -8.22
C TRP A 16 -2.87 -4.41 -7.83
N GLU A 17 -1.70 -4.16 -7.21
CA GLU A 17 -0.86 -5.23 -6.66
C GLU A 17 -1.65 -6.06 -5.65
N VAL A 18 -2.26 -5.40 -4.68
CA VAL A 18 -3.09 -6.05 -3.65
C VAL A 18 -4.29 -6.77 -4.25
N THR A 19 -4.95 -6.17 -5.25
CA THR A 19 -6.08 -6.79 -5.94
C THR A 19 -5.66 -8.10 -6.60
N ALA A 20 -4.57 -8.10 -7.38
CA ALA A 20 -4.09 -9.30 -8.07
C ALA A 20 -3.69 -10.40 -7.08
N ILE A 21 -2.93 -10.05 -6.04
CA ILE A 21 -2.49 -11.01 -5.01
C ILE A 21 -3.69 -11.65 -4.33
N ILE A 22 -4.69 -10.86 -3.92
CA ILE A 22 -5.86 -11.36 -3.23
C ILE A 22 -6.68 -12.27 -4.14
N LEU A 23 -6.95 -11.86 -5.37
CA LEU A 23 -7.71 -12.70 -6.31
C LEU A 23 -7.00 -14.04 -6.54
N LEU A 24 -5.67 -14.03 -6.72
CA LEU A 24 -4.90 -15.26 -6.83
C LEU A 24 -4.93 -16.07 -5.53
N THR A 25 -4.83 -15.43 -4.36
CA THR A 25 -4.92 -16.10 -3.06
C THR A 25 -6.24 -16.84 -2.92
N TYR A 26 -7.34 -16.22 -3.36
CA TYR A 26 -8.69 -16.77 -3.27
C TYR A 26 -8.95 -17.93 -4.24
N THR A 27 -8.07 -18.23 -5.20
CA THR A 27 -8.19 -19.48 -5.99
C THR A 27 -8.04 -20.74 -5.12
N ASN A 28 -7.47 -20.59 -3.92
CA ASN A 28 -7.26 -21.66 -2.94
C ASN A 28 -8.36 -21.75 -1.85
N PHE A 29 -9.46 -21.01 -2.02
CA PHE A 29 -10.61 -20.98 -1.12
C PHE A 29 -11.90 -21.34 -1.88
N PRO A 30 -12.18 -22.64 -2.09
CA PRO A 30 -13.20 -23.08 -3.05
C PRO A 30 -14.65 -22.69 -2.70
N ASP A 31 -14.92 -22.44 -1.43
CA ASP A 31 -16.26 -22.09 -0.96
C ASP A 31 -16.56 -20.58 -1.04
N SER A 32 -15.51 -19.77 -1.27
CA SER A 32 -15.60 -18.32 -1.31
C SER A 32 -16.38 -17.82 -2.54
N ASN A 33 -17.03 -16.68 -2.39
CA ASN A 33 -17.72 -16.01 -3.50
C ASN A 33 -16.74 -15.39 -4.51
N ILE A 34 -15.60 -14.88 -4.05
CA ILE A 34 -14.49 -14.43 -4.90
C ILE A 34 -14.04 -15.57 -5.82
N TYR A 35 -13.84 -16.78 -5.28
CA TYR A 35 -13.45 -17.93 -6.10
C TYR A 35 -14.51 -18.30 -7.14
N LYS A 36 -15.79 -18.36 -6.72
CA LYS A 36 -16.90 -18.64 -7.63
C LYS A 36 -16.96 -17.66 -8.80
N TYR A 37 -16.72 -16.37 -8.52
CA TYR A 37 -16.56 -15.34 -9.54
C TYR A 37 -15.35 -15.60 -10.45
N LEU A 38 -14.20 -15.95 -9.88
CA LEU A 38 -12.97 -16.16 -10.65
C LEU A 38 -13.07 -17.33 -11.64
N LYS A 39 -13.80 -18.39 -11.31
CA LYS A 39 -13.97 -19.56 -12.20
C LYS A 39 -14.48 -19.22 -13.61
N SER A 40 -15.29 -18.17 -13.74
CA SER A 40 -15.84 -17.72 -15.03
C SER A 40 -15.13 -16.50 -15.60
N SER A 41 -14.11 -15.98 -14.92
CA SER A 41 -13.35 -14.79 -15.31
C SER A 41 -12.20 -15.14 -16.27
N ASN A 42 -11.76 -14.21 -17.13
CA ASN A 42 -10.49 -14.37 -17.82
C ASN A 42 -9.30 -14.12 -16.89
N THR A 43 -9.52 -13.45 -15.76
CA THR A 43 -8.52 -13.20 -14.72
C THR A 43 -7.87 -14.50 -14.22
N ILE A 44 -8.64 -15.59 -14.04
CA ILE A 44 -8.06 -16.87 -13.63
C ILE A 44 -7.11 -17.44 -14.69
N ARG A 45 -7.44 -17.28 -15.98
CA ARG A 45 -6.59 -17.72 -17.10
C ARG A 45 -5.27 -16.95 -17.15
N ILE A 46 -5.32 -15.65 -16.82
CA ILE A 46 -4.11 -14.83 -16.64
C ILE A 46 -3.24 -15.44 -15.54
N PHE A 47 -3.80 -15.74 -14.37
CA PHE A 47 -3.00 -16.30 -13.28
C PHE A 47 -2.42 -17.68 -13.60
N GLU A 48 -3.18 -18.55 -14.24
CA GLU A 48 -2.71 -19.89 -14.65
C GLU A 48 -1.59 -19.85 -15.69
N ASN A 49 -1.51 -18.78 -16.49
CA ASN A 49 -0.60 -18.68 -17.64
C ASN A 49 0.12 -17.34 -17.72
N ILE A 50 0.43 -16.71 -16.58
CA ILE A 50 0.82 -15.30 -16.52
C ILE A 50 2.06 -14.96 -17.35
N GLY A 51 3.01 -15.90 -17.47
CA GLY A 51 4.21 -15.77 -18.31
C GLY A 51 3.95 -15.84 -19.82
N LYS A 52 2.74 -16.23 -20.26
CA LYS A 52 2.36 -16.28 -21.68
C LYS A 52 1.73 -14.98 -22.19
N TYR A 53 1.38 -14.07 -21.29
CA TYR A 53 0.75 -12.80 -21.64
C TYR A 53 1.78 -11.67 -21.60
N SER A 54 1.72 -10.75 -22.57
CA SER A 54 2.41 -9.47 -22.43
C SER A 54 1.88 -8.75 -21.17
N PRO A 55 2.74 -8.06 -20.41
CA PRO A 55 2.34 -7.31 -19.21
C PRO A 55 1.14 -6.37 -19.42
N GLU A 56 1.09 -5.66 -20.55
CA GLU A 56 0.00 -4.72 -20.90
C GLU A 56 -1.33 -5.45 -21.06
N HIS A 57 -1.32 -6.57 -21.79
CA HIS A 57 -2.53 -7.34 -22.05
C HIS A 57 -3.07 -8.01 -20.78
N ALA A 58 -2.17 -8.61 -19.97
CA ALA A 58 -2.55 -9.17 -18.68
C ALA A 58 -3.15 -8.11 -17.75
N PHE A 59 -2.54 -6.92 -17.72
CA PHE A 59 -3.02 -5.83 -16.89
C PHE A 59 -4.36 -5.28 -17.38
N LEU A 60 -4.55 -5.13 -18.69
CA LEU A 60 -5.82 -4.68 -19.26
C LEU A 60 -6.98 -5.63 -18.92
N ILE A 61 -6.76 -6.95 -18.98
CA ILE A 61 -7.77 -7.95 -18.60
C ILE A 61 -8.10 -7.83 -17.11
N LEU A 62 -7.08 -7.79 -16.25
CA LEU A 62 -7.25 -7.61 -14.81
C LEU A 62 -8.07 -6.33 -14.52
N GLN A 63 -7.74 -5.23 -15.19
CA GLN A 63 -8.41 -3.95 -15.01
C GLN A 63 -9.88 -3.98 -15.43
N ASN A 64 -10.17 -4.54 -16.61
CA ASN A 64 -11.51 -4.56 -17.17
C ASN A 64 -12.47 -5.39 -16.33
N GLU A 65 -12.03 -6.56 -15.85
CA GLU A 65 -12.90 -7.46 -15.08
C GLU A 65 -13.02 -7.03 -13.62
N ASN A 66 -11.95 -6.49 -13.01
CA ASN A 66 -11.86 -6.33 -11.57
C ASN A 66 -11.86 -4.88 -11.09
N LYS A 67 -12.25 -3.90 -11.92
CA LYS A 67 -12.29 -2.48 -11.53
C LYS A 67 -13.09 -2.23 -10.25
N LYS A 68 -14.25 -2.89 -10.09
CA LYS A 68 -15.09 -2.75 -8.87
C LYS A 68 -14.38 -3.31 -7.63
N ILE A 69 -13.70 -4.45 -7.77
CA ILE A 69 -12.94 -5.10 -6.70
C ILE A 69 -11.72 -4.26 -6.33
N ASN A 70 -11.00 -3.71 -7.32
CA ASN A 70 -9.89 -2.79 -7.07
C ASN A 70 -10.35 -1.51 -6.36
N ASN A 71 -11.46 -0.90 -6.78
CA ASN A 71 -12.04 0.26 -6.10
C ASN A 71 -12.39 -0.06 -4.64
N TYR A 72 -12.90 -1.27 -4.38
CA TYR A 72 -13.13 -1.77 -3.03
C TYR A 72 -11.81 -1.80 -2.24
N PHE A 73 -10.79 -2.52 -2.72
CA PHE A 73 -9.50 -2.59 -2.01
C PHE A 73 -8.84 -1.23 -1.83
N ARG A 74 -8.80 -0.39 -2.86
CA ARG A 74 -8.26 0.97 -2.81
C ARG A 74 -8.92 1.80 -1.72
N LYS A 75 -10.23 1.64 -1.51
CA LYS A 75 -10.94 2.34 -0.44
C LYS A 75 -10.61 1.81 0.95
N PHE A 76 -10.51 0.50 1.10
CA PHE A 76 -10.21 -0.14 2.39
C PHE A 76 -8.71 -0.14 2.73
N ARG A 77 -7.83 0.21 1.78
CA ARG A 77 -6.40 0.42 2.03
C ARG A 77 -6.12 1.35 3.19
N THR A 78 -7.02 2.31 3.43
CA THR A 78 -6.92 3.23 4.56
C THR A 78 -6.91 2.55 5.94
N TYR A 79 -7.38 1.30 6.01
CA TYR A 79 -7.41 0.48 7.22
C TYR A 79 -6.32 -0.60 7.25
N CYS A 80 -5.58 -0.75 6.14
CA CYS A 80 -4.65 -1.86 5.95
C CYS A 80 -3.25 -1.45 6.35
N ILE A 81 -2.79 -1.91 7.51
CA ILE A 81 -1.43 -1.69 7.99
C ILE A 81 -0.57 -2.92 7.68
N ASP A 82 -1.13 -4.11 7.88
CA ASP A 82 -0.43 -5.40 7.72
C ASP A 82 -1.25 -6.39 6.87
N VAL A 83 -0.66 -7.55 6.55
CA VAL A 83 -1.32 -8.58 5.72
C VAL A 83 -2.61 -9.11 6.36
N ASP A 84 -2.69 -9.13 7.69
CA ASP A 84 -3.90 -9.50 8.43
C ASP A 84 -5.09 -8.61 8.07
N ASP A 85 -4.86 -7.33 7.79
CA ASP A 85 -5.91 -6.42 7.35
C ASP A 85 -6.42 -6.78 5.95
N PHE A 86 -5.55 -7.28 5.06
CA PHE A 86 -6.00 -7.79 3.77
C PHE A 86 -6.88 -9.03 3.93
N PHE A 87 -6.64 -9.89 4.92
CA PHE A 87 -7.57 -10.99 5.23
C PHE A 87 -8.94 -10.46 5.66
N VAL A 88 -8.96 -9.46 6.54
CA VAL A 88 -10.21 -8.86 7.05
C VAL A 88 -11.01 -8.21 5.93
N VAL A 89 -10.36 -7.37 5.14
CA VAL A 89 -10.96 -6.64 4.02
C VAL A 89 -11.45 -7.61 2.95
N SER A 90 -10.68 -8.65 2.65
CA SER A 90 -11.12 -9.69 1.70
C SER A 90 -12.28 -10.51 2.23
N SER A 91 -12.31 -10.81 3.53
CA SER A 91 -13.46 -11.50 4.15
C SER A 91 -14.73 -10.64 4.11
N LEU A 92 -14.60 -9.33 4.31
CA LEU A 92 -15.72 -8.40 4.14
C LEU A 92 -16.20 -8.37 2.69
N LEU A 93 -15.28 -8.34 1.72
CA LEU A 93 -15.60 -8.41 0.30
C LEU A 93 -16.34 -9.71 -0.04
N ASP A 94 -15.78 -10.86 0.36
CA ASP A 94 -16.29 -12.18 0.04
C ASP A 94 -17.72 -12.40 0.58
N ASN A 95 -17.97 -11.98 1.83
CA ASN A 95 -19.29 -12.08 2.47
C ASN A 95 -20.35 -11.17 1.82
N ASN A 96 -19.94 -10.14 1.09
CA ASN A 96 -20.84 -9.16 0.48
C ASN A 96 -20.65 -9.06 -1.04
N PHE A 97 -20.06 -10.09 -1.66
CA PHE A 97 -19.52 -10.01 -3.02
C PHE A 97 -20.59 -9.68 -4.08
N PHE A 98 -21.77 -10.29 -3.96
CA PHE A 98 -22.89 -10.06 -4.86
C PHE A 98 -23.69 -8.79 -4.54
N ASP A 99 -23.35 -8.11 -3.44
CA ASP A 99 -24.03 -6.90 -2.99
C ASP A 99 -23.06 -5.75 -2.71
N LEU A 100 -22.05 -5.63 -3.57
CA LEU A 100 -21.09 -4.52 -3.56
C LEU A 100 -21.76 -3.14 -3.64
N HIS A 101 -23.00 -3.07 -4.15
CA HIS A 101 -23.79 -1.84 -4.21
C HIS A 101 -24.48 -1.51 -2.86
N ASN A 102 -24.96 -2.49 -2.08
CA ASN A 102 -25.56 -2.24 -0.75
C ASN A 102 -24.57 -2.32 0.42
N LEU A 103 -23.28 -2.61 0.17
CA LEU A 103 -22.18 -2.13 1.01
C LEU A 103 -22.16 -0.60 0.98
N THR A 104 -23.23 0.01 1.49
CA THR A 104 -23.36 1.44 1.66
C THR A 104 -22.30 1.82 2.68
N TYR A 105 -21.23 2.36 2.14
CA TYR A 105 -20.04 2.82 2.84
C TYR A 105 -20.29 3.74 4.04
N LYS A 106 -21.52 4.22 4.22
CA LYS A 106 -22.00 4.90 5.43
C LYS A 106 -21.95 4.02 6.69
N ARG A 107 -21.93 2.69 6.58
CA ARG A 107 -21.91 1.77 7.74
C ARG A 107 -20.52 1.28 8.17
N ILE A 108 -19.50 1.41 7.31
CA ILE A 108 -18.15 0.93 7.63
C ILE A 108 -17.32 2.13 8.06
N ASN A 109 -17.28 2.31 9.38
CA ASN A 109 -16.39 3.23 10.08
C ASN A 109 -15.32 2.44 10.85
N ASP A 110 -14.42 3.16 11.49
CA ASP A 110 -13.29 2.59 12.23
C ASP A 110 -13.78 1.62 13.32
N ASP A 111 -14.82 1.99 14.06
CA ASP A 111 -15.42 1.13 15.10
C ASP A 111 -15.94 -0.19 14.53
N PHE A 112 -16.68 -0.14 13.43
CA PHE A 112 -17.17 -1.33 12.74
C PHE A 112 -15.99 -2.20 12.29
N TYR A 113 -15.01 -1.60 11.61
CA TYR A 113 -13.86 -2.32 11.06
C TYR A 113 -13.06 -3.02 12.15
N TYR A 114 -12.68 -2.32 13.22
CA TYR A 114 -11.87 -2.90 14.29
C TYR A 114 -12.64 -3.92 15.15
N ASN A 115 -13.96 -3.76 15.30
CA ASN A 115 -14.79 -4.78 15.95
C ASN A 115 -14.91 -6.04 15.06
N TYR A 116 -15.10 -5.87 13.75
CA TYR A 116 -15.16 -6.98 12.80
C TYR A 116 -13.82 -7.72 12.72
N LYS A 117 -12.70 -6.99 12.62
CA LYS A 117 -11.33 -7.53 12.65
C LYS A 117 -11.11 -8.40 13.88
N ARG A 118 -11.43 -7.90 15.08
CA ARG A 118 -11.29 -8.66 16.34
C ARG A 118 -12.07 -9.97 16.30
N LYS A 119 -13.36 -9.92 15.95
CA LYS A 119 -14.23 -11.12 15.90
C LYS A 119 -13.74 -12.12 14.87
N LEU A 120 -13.37 -11.65 13.68
CA LEU A 120 -12.93 -12.50 12.59
C LEU A 120 -11.62 -13.23 12.94
N ILE A 121 -10.61 -12.49 13.41
CA ILE A 121 -9.30 -13.06 13.74
C ILE A 121 -9.42 -14.08 14.88
N THR A 122 -10.18 -13.78 15.93
CA THR A 122 -10.40 -14.72 17.05
C THR A 122 -11.05 -16.02 16.59
N ASN A 123 -12.01 -15.95 15.66
CA ASN A 123 -12.79 -17.12 15.24
C ASN A 123 -12.15 -17.89 14.06
N ASN A 124 -11.18 -17.30 13.36
CA ASN A 124 -10.65 -17.84 12.09
C ASN A 124 -9.12 -17.84 12.04
N ASN A 125 -8.45 -18.10 13.16
CA ASN A 125 -6.99 -18.05 13.23
C ASN A 125 -6.30 -18.99 12.21
N GLU A 126 -6.84 -20.19 11.97
CA GLU A 126 -6.30 -21.11 10.96
C GLU A 126 -6.45 -20.57 9.53
N ASN A 127 -7.62 -20.05 9.19
CA ASN A 127 -7.87 -19.44 7.89
C ASN A 127 -7.00 -18.19 7.68
N LEU A 128 -6.79 -17.38 8.73
CA LEU A 128 -5.87 -16.25 8.70
C LEU A 128 -4.43 -16.71 8.38
N LYS A 129 -3.91 -17.71 9.10
CA LYS A 129 -2.57 -18.26 8.84
C LYS A 129 -2.45 -18.80 7.42
N LYS A 130 -3.45 -19.58 6.97
CA LYS A 130 -3.51 -20.09 5.60
C LYS A 130 -3.52 -18.96 4.57
N PHE A 131 -4.34 -17.92 4.79
CA PHE A 131 -4.41 -16.75 3.92
C PHE A 131 -3.07 -16.01 3.84
N ILE A 132 -2.42 -15.75 4.98
CA ILE A 132 -1.12 -15.04 5.01
C ILE A 132 -0.07 -15.81 4.20
N ASN A 133 0.01 -17.13 4.38
CA ASN A 133 0.95 -17.96 3.62
C ASN A 133 0.66 -17.87 2.11
N LEU A 134 -0.60 -18.09 1.72
CA LEU A 134 -1.03 -18.03 0.32
C LEU A 134 -0.88 -16.64 -0.29
N PHE A 135 -1.02 -15.56 0.51
CA PHE A 135 -0.82 -14.18 0.07
C PHE A 135 0.64 -13.97 -0.37
N TYR A 136 1.60 -14.39 0.45
CA TYR A 136 3.01 -14.27 0.09
C TYR A 136 3.42 -15.21 -1.05
N GLU A 137 2.85 -16.42 -1.09
CA GLU A 137 3.03 -17.35 -2.22
C GLU A 137 2.50 -16.76 -3.53
N SER A 138 1.29 -16.19 -3.51
CA SER A 138 0.66 -15.54 -4.66
C SER A 138 1.49 -14.35 -5.15
N ARG A 139 1.97 -13.50 -4.22
CA ARG A 139 2.85 -12.38 -4.55
C ARG A 139 4.12 -12.85 -5.25
N ARG A 140 4.78 -13.86 -4.68
CA ARG A 140 5.99 -14.46 -5.24
C ARG A 140 5.73 -15.06 -6.61
N TYR A 141 4.65 -15.83 -6.76
CA TYR A 141 4.26 -16.45 -8.03
C TYR A 141 4.07 -15.41 -9.14
N ILE A 142 3.31 -14.33 -8.89
CA ILE A 142 3.08 -13.27 -9.88
C ILE A 142 4.41 -12.65 -10.30
N LYS A 143 5.28 -12.32 -9.33
CA LYS A 143 6.59 -11.73 -9.59
C LYS A 143 7.51 -12.66 -10.40
N GLU A 144 7.65 -13.92 -9.99
CA GLU A 144 8.59 -14.87 -10.59
C GLU A 144 8.17 -15.28 -12.01
N ASN A 145 6.87 -15.33 -12.29
CA ASN A 145 6.38 -15.75 -13.60
C ASN A 145 6.18 -14.59 -14.58
N ASN A 146 6.05 -13.35 -14.10
CA ASN A 146 5.97 -12.14 -14.94
C ASN A 146 6.32 -10.88 -14.12
N GLU A 147 7.61 -10.59 -13.94
CA GLU A 147 8.09 -9.48 -13.11
C GLU A 147 7.60 -8.12 -13.63
N GLU A 148 7.62 -7.90 -14.94
CA GLU A 148 7.16 -6.63 -15.52
C GLU A 148 5.65 -6.41 -15.28
N PHE A 149 4.83 -7.45 -15.43
CA PHE A 149 3.42 -7.37 -15.06
C PHE A 149 3.27 -7.00 -13.58
N TRP A 150 3.99 -7.69 -12.68
CA TRP A 150 3.96 -7.40 -11.25
C TRP A 150 4.34 -5.94 -10.94
N ILE A 151 5.36 -5.39 -11.60
CA ILE A 151 5.76 -3.98 -11.45
C ILE A 151 4.66 -3.04 -11.93
N LYS A 152 4.01 -3.31 -13.07
CA LYS A 152 2.91 -2.47 -13.61
C LYS A 152 1.67 -2.42 -12.71
N LEU A 153 1.51 -3.38 -11.80
CA LEU A 153 0.48 -3.33 -10.75
C LEU A 153 0.73 -2.22 -9.71
N ASN A 154 1.91 -1.61 -9.71
CA ASN A 154 2.29 -0.46 -8.89
C ASN A 154 2.39 0.77 -9.81
N LYS A 155 1.34 1.61 -9.83
CA LYS A 155 1.30 2.79 -10.70
C LYS A 155 1.92 4.00 -10.02
N PRO A 156 2.82 4.75 -10.66
CA PRO A 156 3.36 5.97 -10.07
C PRO A 156 2.26 7.04 -9.92
N PHE A 157 2.34 7.84 -8.86
CA PHE A 157 1.67 9.14 -8.84
C PHE A 157 2.50 10.10 -9.70
N GLU A 158 2.19 10.17 -11.00
CA GLU A 158 3.03 10.82 -12.02
C GLU A 158 3.43 12.25 -11.65
N GLU A 159 2.51 13.07 -11.13
CA GLU A 159 2.80 14.45 -10.72
C GLU A 159 3.86 14.51 -9.61
N GLU A 160 3.79 13.60 -8.65
CA GLU A 160 4.69 13.56 -7.50
C GLU A 160 6.04 12.97 -7.88
N ILE A 161 6.07 11.94 -8.74
CA ILE A 161 7.31 11.41 -9.31
C ILE A 161 8.01 12.46 -10.18
N ASN A 162 7.28 13.14 -11.05
CA ASN A 162 7.86 14.19 -11.91
C ASN A 162 8.46 15.32 -11.07
N PHE A 163 7.76 15.75 -10.02
CA PHE A 163 8.31 16.75 -9.12
C PHE A 163 9.52 16.24 -8.34
N LEU A 164 9.45 15.02 -7.79
CA LEU A 164 10.57 14.36 -7.11
C LEU A 164 11.84 14.36 -7.98
N LEU A 165 11.71 14.02 -9.27
CA LEU A 165 12.83 14.01 -10.22
C LEU A 165 13.44 15.41 -10.43
N GLN A 166 12.63 16.47 -10.42
CA GLN A 166 13.13 17.86 -10.55
C GLN A 166 13.98 18.29 -9.35
N ILE A 167 13.63 17.79 -8.16
CA ILE A 167 14.23 18.25 -6.91
C ILE A 167 15.33 17.32 -6.38
N TYR A 168 15.47 16.12 -6.96
CA TYR A 168 16.31 15.04 -6.43
C TYR A 168 17.76 15.46 -6.20
N ASN A 169 18.36 16.17 -7.15
CA ASN A 169 19.78 16.57 -7.08
C ASN A 169 20.07 17.70 -6.07
N TYR A 170 19.03 18.33 -5.50
CA TYR A 170 19.19 19.51 -4.64
C TYR A 170 18.90 19.20 -3.16
N HIS A 171 18.39 18.02 -2.85
CA HIS A 171 17.89 17.67 -1.52
C HIS A 171 18.22 16.23 -1.14
N ASN A 172 18.21 15.97 0.16
CA ASN A 172 18.42 14.62 0.67
C ASN A 172 17.06 13.91 0.73
N ILE A 173 16.81 13.02 -0.23
CA ILE A 173 15.51 12.36 -0.40
C ILE A 173 15.65 10.86 -0.22
N GLY A 174 14.87 10.28 0.70
CA GLY A 174 14.82 8.86 0.96
C GLY A 174 13.39 8.31 1.04
N ILE A 175 13.28 6.99 1.04
CA ILE A 175 12.02 6.26 1.20
C ILE A 175 12.01 5.58 2.56
N LEU A 176 10.90 5.71 3.29
CA LEU A 176 10.66 5.00 4.54
C LEU A 176 9.32 4.25 4.49
N SER A 177 9.39 2.94 4.29
CA SER A 177 8.20 2.11 4.04
C SER A 177 8.24 0.77 4.77
N THR A 178 7.08 0.18 5.02
CA THR A 178 6.94 -1.20 5.51
C THR A 178 6.94 -2.23 4.38
N LYS A 179 6.89 -1.78 3.11
CA LYS A 179 7.07 -2.65 1.94
C LYS A 179 8.47 -3.25 1.92
N GLN A 180 8.60 -4.42 1.31
CA GLN A 180 9.88 -5.13 1.21
C GLN A 180 10.87 -4.33 0.34
N LYS A 181 12.11 -4.16 0.81
CA LYS A 181 13.12 -3.32 0.17
C LYS A 181 13.42 -3.74 -1.27
N TYR A 182 13.56 -5.04 -1.52
CA TYR A 182 13.79 -5.55 -2.88
C TYR A 182 12.67 -5.13 -3.85
N ALA A 183 11.43 -5.05 -3.36
CA ALA A 183 10.28 -4.71 -4.18
C ALA A 183 10.33 -3.24 -4.60
N ILE A 184 10.64 -2.35 -3.65
CA ILE A 184 10.85 -0.91 -3.90
C ILE A 184 11.96 -0.72 -4.93
N ILE A 185 13.13 -1.35 -4.74
CA ILE A 185 14.27 -1.24 -5.66
C ILE A 185 13.89 -1.67 -7.07
N SER A 186 13.18 -2.80 -7.21
CA SER A 186 12.77 -3.32 -8.53
C SER A 186 11.84 -2.34 -9.26
N ILE A 187 10.87 -1.77 -8.53
CA ILE A 187 9.92 -0.80 -9.10
C ILE A 187 10.61 0.51 -9.47
N LEU A 188 11.45 1.06 -8.59
CA LEU A 188 12.16 2.32 -8.87
C LEU A 188 13.08 2.19 -10.09
N ARG A 189 13.80 1.07 -10.22
CA ARG A 189 14.64 0.78 -11.39
C ARG A 189 13.84 0.74 -12.68
N TYR A 190 12.70 0.04 -12.67
CA TYR A 190 11.83 -0.04 -13.85
C TYR A 190 11.33 1.34 -14.31
N TYR A 191 10.97 2.22 -13.37
CA TYR A 191 10.51 3.58 -13.67
C TYR A 191 11.65 4.61 -13.77
N ASN A 192 12.91 4.19 -13.76
CA ASN A 192 14.10 5.05 -13.82
C ASN A 192 14.12 6.17 -12.74
N ILE A 193 13.65 5.87 -11.52
CA ILE A 193 13.65 6.82 -10.41
C ILE A 193 14.99 6.69 -9.66
N PRO A 194 15.82 7.75 -9.59
CA PRO A 194 17.22 7.67 -9.20
C PRO A 194 17.46 7.62 -7.69
N ILE A 195 16.55 7.08 -6.88
CA ILE A 195 16.77 6.96 -5.43
C ILE A 195 17.76 5.83 -5.14
N GLU A 196 18.90 6.18 -4.56
CA GLU A 196 19.97 5.26 -4.17
C GLU A 196 19.53 4.25 -3.10
N ASN A 197 20.08 3.03 -3.16
CA ASN A 197 19.68 1.91 -2.30
C ASN A 197 19.88 2.16 -0.80
N ASP A 198 20.87 2.97 -0.43
CA ASP A 198 21.19 3.39 0.95
C ASP A 198 20.22 4.45 1.48
N LYS A 199 19.44 5.08 0.60
CA LYS A 199 18.32 5.99 0.93
C LYS A 199 16.96 5.28 0.95
N ILE A 200 16.93 3.95 0.83
CA ILE A 200 15.71 3.13 0.92
C ILE A 200 15.69 2.38 2.26
N PHE A 201 14.93 2.93 3.21
CA PHE A 201 14.72 2.39 4.55
C PHE A 201 13.43 1.58 4.57
N ALA A 202 13.53 0.32 4.17
CA ALA A 202 12.38 -0.55 3.90
C ALA A 202 12.55 -1.95 4.50
N LYS A 203 11.46 -2.71 4.61
CA LYS A 203 11.45 -4.00 5.30
C LYS A 203 12.42 -4.97 4.64
N GLU A 204 13.38 -5.48 5.40
CA GLU A 204 14.29 -6.54 4.95
C GLU A 204 13.81 -7.88 5.52
N ASN A 205 13.95 -8.07 6.84
CA ASN A 205 13.45 -9.27 7.54
C ASN A 205 12.39 -8.91 8.60
N ASP A 206 12.65 -7.89 9.41
CA ASP A 206 11.81 -7.51 10.56
C ASP A 206 10.86 -6.34 10.28
N PHE A 207 9.87 -6.17 11.16
CA PHE A 207 8.96 -5.03 11.13
C PHE A 207 9.71 -3.70 11.26
N ILE A 208 9.34 -2.72 10.43
CA ILE A 208 9.90 -1.36 10.54
C ILE A 208 9.04 -0.49 11.43
N HIS A 209 9.62 -0.11 12.56
CA HIS A 209 9.08 0.96 13.39
C HIS A 209 9.53 2.34 12.85
N LYS A 210 8.75 2.93 11.94
CA LYS A 210 9.10 4.18 11.23
C LYS A 210 9.64 5.28 12.15
N GLY A 211 9.01 5.52 13.31
CA GLY A 211 9.46 6.54 14.27
C GLY A 211 10.86 6.28 14.88
N LYS A 212 11.25 5.02 15.10
CA LYS A 212 12.61 4.68 15.57
C LYS A 212 13.61 4.83 14.43
N LYS A 213 13.22 4.35 13.24
CA LYS A 213 14.05 4.42 12.04
C LYS A 213 14.37 5.86 11.65
N ILE A 214 13.44 6.81 11.79
CA ILE A 214 13.69 8.23 11.49
C ILE A 214 14.83 8.80 12.36
N LYS A 215 14.96 8.39 13.62
CA LYS A 215 16.08 8.84 14.47
C LYS A 215 17.41 8.32 13.97
N GLU A 216 17.45 7.05 13.55
CA GLU A 216 18.64 6.46 12.93
C GLU A 216 18.99 7.20 11.63
N ILE A 217 17.98 7.52 10.82
CA ILE A 217 18.16 8.29 9.57
C ILE A 217 18.69 9.69 9.86
N ALA A 218 18.18 10.39 10.88
CA ALA A 218 18.68 11.71 11.28
C ALA A 218 20.19 11.67 11.57
N ASN A 219 20.64 10.65 12.29
CA ASN A 219 22.07 10.43 12.55
C ASN A 219 22.85 10.11 11.27
N LEU A 220 22.34 9.21 10.42
CA LEU A 220 22.96 8.86 9.13
C LEU A 220 23.12 10.08 8.21
N TRP A 221 22.12 10.96 8.22
CA TRP A 221 22.12 12.19 7.43
C TRP A 221 22.84 13.35 8.12
N SER A 222 23.32 13.17 9.35
CA SER A 222 23.95 14.21 10.17
C SER A 222 23.07 15.47 10.34
N VAL A 223 21.77 15.26 10.57
CA VAL A 223 20.77 16.33 10.77
C VAL A 223 19.97 16.09 12.05
N LYS A 224 19.30 17.13 12.54
CA LYS A 224 18.37 17.01 13.66
C LYS A 224 17.02 16.43 13.20
N GLU A 225 16.30 15.79 14.11
CA GLU A 225 14.93 15.28 13.84
C GLU A 225 14.00 16.38 13.29
N GLU A 226 14.10 17.61 13.79
CA GLU A 226 13.32 18.79 13.36
C GLU A 226 13.64 19.30 11.95
N GLU A 227 14.70 18.78 11.33
CA GLU A 227 15.07 19.09 9.94
C GLU A 227 14.57 18.02 8.95
N ILE A 228 13.96 16.94 9.45
CA ILE A 228 13.36 15.88 8.64
C ILE A 228 11.89 16.21 8.37
N ASN A 229 11.50 16.09 7.11
CA ASN A 229 10.13 16.16 6.64
C ASN A 229 9.68 14.76 6.25
N PHE A 230 8.67 14.21 6.92
CA PHE A 230 8.14 12.88 6.61
C PHE A 230 6.71 12.98 6.06
N VAL A 231 6.50 12.36 4.90
CA VAL A 231 5.20 12.29 4.22
C VAL A 231 4.72 10.84 4.19
N ASP A 232 3.51 10.62 4.67
CA ASP A 232 2.82 9.32 4.66
C ASP A 232 1.34 9.57 4.33
N ASP A 233 0.65 8.61 3.74
CA ASP A 233 -0.78 8.75 3.45
C ASP A 233 -1.66 8.19 4.58
N LEU A 234 -1.11 7.37 5.48
CA LEU A 234 -1.83 6.76 6.59
C LEU A 234 -1.62 7.52 7.91
N ILE A 235 -2.71 8.00 8.50
CA ILE A 235 -2.68 8.77 9.75
C ILE A 235 -2.14 7.94 10.91
N GLU A 236 -2.41 6.65 10.96
CA GLU A 236 -1.93 5.72 11.98
C GLU A 236 -0.40 5.65 12.00
N ASN A 237 0.25 5.68 10.83
CA ASN A 237 1.71 5.72 10.72
C ASN A 237 2.24 7.05 11.26
N LEU A 238 1.63 8.17 10.87
CA LEU A 238 2.06 9.50 11.30
C LEU A 238 1.90 9.70 12.82
N LEU A 239 0.80 9.24 13.41
CA LEU A 239 0.59 9.30 14.87
C LEU A 239 1.63 8.46 15.62
N LYS A 240 1.95 7.26 15.12
CA LYS A 240 3.06 6.44 15.66
C LYS A 240 4.39 7.16 15.52
N VAL A 241 4.69 7.78 14.38
CA VAL A 241 5.93 8.56 14.25
C VAL A 241 5.96 9.70 15.27
N LYS A 242 4.87 10.47 15.40
CA LYS A 242 4.76 11.58 16.36
C LYS A 242 5.03 11.16 17.80
N GLN A 243 4.58 9.97 18.20
CA GLN A 243 4.83 9.45 19.54
C GLN A 243 6.33 9.18 19.81
N TYR A 244 7.06 8.69 18.81
CA TYR A 244 8.46 8.23 19.00
C TYR A 244 9.50 9.27 18.59
N ALA A 245 9.22 10.08 17.56
CA ALA A 245 10.06 11.13 17.02
C ALA A 245 9.25 12.44 16.93
N PRO A 246 8.89 13.06 18.08
CA PRO A 246 7.94 14.16 18.15
C PRO A 246 8.42 15.46 17.50
N LYS A 247 9.71 15.57 17.18
CA LYS A 247 10.30 16.75 16.57
C LYS A 247 10.23 16.75 15.04
N VAL A 248 9.95 15.60 14.43
CA VAL A 248 9.90 15.47 12.96
C VAL A 248 8.74 16.28 12.40
N ASN A 249 8.96 16.94 11.26
CA ASN A 249 7.89 17.62 10.53
C ASN A 249 7.05 16.58 9.80
N LEU A 250 5.78 16.44 10.21
CA LEU A 250 4.87 15.43 9.68
C LEU A 250 3.85 16.03 8.72
N PHE A 251 3.69 15.36 7.58
CA PHE A 251 2.73 15.74 6.56
C PHE A 251 1.90 14.52 6.17
N ILE A 252 0.59 14.70 6.06
CA ILE A 252 -0.29 13.72 5.42
C ILE A 252 -0.54 14.16 3.97
N SER A 253 -0.32 13.25 3.03
CA SER A 253 -0.69 13.49 1.64
C SER A 253 -2.22 13.55 1.50
N ALA A 254 -2.74 14.51 0.73
CA ALA A 254 -4.17 14.55 0.41
C ALA A 254 -4.55 13.49 -0.64
N TRP A 255 -3.55 12.97 -1.37
CA TRP A 255 -3.63 11.79 -2.22
C TRP A 255 -3.25 10.51 -1.45
N GLY A 256 -3.36 9.36 -2.10
CA GLY A 256 -3.12 8.05 -1.49
C GLY A 256 -4.38 7.42 -0.91
N TYR A 257 -4.21 6.66 0.17
CA TYR A 257 -5.23 5.84 0.80
C TYR A 257 -5.74 6.46 2.11
N ASN A 258 -6.22 7.70 2.06
CA ASN A 258 -6.91 8.33 3.18
C ASN A 258 -8.24 8.97 2.80
N ASN A 259 -9.05 9.27 3.83
CA ASN A 259 -10.35 9.89 3.70
C ASN A 259 -10.40 11.24 4.45
N TYR A 260 -11.53 11.92 4.32
CA TYR A 260 -11.77 13.23 4.97
C TYR A 260 -11.60 13.18 6.50
N ASN A 261 -12.05 12.11 7.16
CA ASN A 261 -11.93 11.96 8.61
C ASN A 261 -10.46 11.82 9.03
N HIS A 262 -9.66 11.07 8.28
CA HIS A 262 -8.22 10.92 8.55
C HIS A 262 -7.46 12.24 8.38
N ARG A 263 -7.76 13.01 7.33
CA ARG A 263 -7.16 14.35 7.15
C ARG A 263 -7.60 15.34 8.23
N ASN A 264 -8.85 15.25 8.71
CA ASN A 264 -9.30 16.03 9.85
C ASN A 264 -8.62 15.61 11.15
N LEU A 265 -8.42 14.31 11.37
CA LEU A 265 -7.67 13.80 12.50
C LEU A 265 -6.21 14.28 12.47
N ALA A 266 -5.58 14.29 11.29
CA ALA A 266 -4.25 14.86 11.10
C ALA A 266 -4.20 16.33 11.55
N LYS A 267 -5.12 17.17 11.05
CA LYS A 267 -5.23 18.59 11.45
C LYS A 267 -5.43 18.77 12.95
N LYS A 268 -6.31 17.98 13.58
CA LYS A 268 -6.52 17.99 15.04
C LYS A 268 -5.25 17.64 15.82
N ASN A 269 -4.37 16.84 15.21
CA ASN A 269 -3.07 16.47 15.76
C ASN A 269 -1.93 17.37 15.28
N GLY A 270 -2.20 18.54 14.68
CA GLY A 270 -1.17 19.47 14.22
C GLY A 270 -0.30 18.94 13.07
N ILE A 271 -0.76 17.91 12.35
CA ILE A 271 -0.11 17.37 11.16
C ILE A 271 -0.67 18.10 9.94
N LYS A 272 0.21 18.69 9.11
CA LYS A 272 -0.21 19.46 7.94
C LYS A 272 -0.68 18.51 6.83
N VAL A 273 -1.78 18.87 6.17
CA VAL A 273 -2.25 18.20 4.95
C VAL A 273 -1.63 18.93 3.75
N ILE A 274 -1.02 18.19 2.82
CA ILE A 274 -0.46 18.74 1.57
C ILE A 274 -1.16 18.12 0.37
N ASN A 275 -1.44 18.89 -0.69
CA ASN A 275 -2.09 18.36 -1.91
C ASN A 275 -1.11 17.96 -3.00
N SER A 276 0.16 18.34 -2.87
CA SER A 276 1.27 17.87 -3.70
C SER A 276 2.58 18.02 -2.91
N LEU A 277 3.63 17.31 -3.33
CA LEU A 277 4.97 17.47 -2.74
C LEU A 277 5.53 18.90 -2.93
N LYS A 278 5.07 19.62 -3.97
CA LYS A 278 5.46 21.02 -4.25
C LYS A 278 5.17 21.97 -3.09
N GLU A 279 4.15 21.69 -2.29
CA GLU A 279 3.78 22.55 -1.14
C GLU A 279 4.80 22.53 0.01
N LEU A 280 5.75 21.59 0.01
CA LEU A 280 6.84 21.54 0.99
C LEU A 280 7.98 22.53 0.69
N PHE A 281 8.00 23.09 -0.52
CA PHE A 281 9.08 23.94 -1.02
C PHE A 281 8.64 25.39 -1.27
N LYS A 282 7.48 25.77 -0.74
CA LYS A 282 6.95 27.14 -0.73
C LYS A 282 7.20 27.77 0.61
#